data_AF-A0A2V8FYA5-F1
#
_entry.id   AF-A0A2V8FYA5-F1
#
_cell.length_a   1.000
_cell.length_b   1.000
_cell.length_c   1.000
_cell.angle_alpha   90.00
_cell.angle_beta   90.00
_cell.angle_gamma   90.00
#
_symmetry.space_group_name_H-M   'P 1'
#
loop_
_entity.id
_entity.type
_entity.pdbx_description
1 polymer ?
#
loop_
_entity_poly.entity_id
_entity_poly.type
_entity_poly.pdbx_seq_one_letter_code
_entity_poly.pdbx_strand_id
1 'polypeptide(L)'
;MLSEVVILVTLFRGPMRLLFARGFVLTMLIPASGCRAGASRSTVPDRPNVLLVTIDTLRADHVGCYGYRDASTPTIDALAARGVRFETAVVHAPLTGPSHASILTGQIPLGHGFRNNSGFMLPPQVKTAAEDFRQAGYRTAAFVSGFPLDRRFGFNRGFEIYDDRLPKGNDRRRTPYVERFADATTDAALRWLGAASSARAPESRWFLWVHYYDPHAPYEPPADLAERYRQAPYDGEIAFVDRQLARLFGALDVTNETARTIILVTADHGESLGEHGEGTHGIFLYDATLRVPWVMAGPQIPAGRVSRTVARSIDVLPTLADYAGLARRSDVDGRSVRAAADGRPMSDAASYAESLYSELELGWAPLYAWRTAASKFIKAPHSELYDLDTDPSETRNRVGEQHARAADLSRTLEEVLLRTPAPVAAPPVDSETAERLRALGYVSGGRVSHAAGVAQPASTCCRISIAACLPRVRSRNSRSGN
;
A
#
# COMPACT_ATOMS: atom_id res chain seq x y z
N MET A 1 -2.82 65.47 7.63
CA MET A 1 -4.00 66.29 7.96
C MET A 1 -5.20 65.42 7.57
N LEU A 2 -5.96 64.87 8.52
CA LEU A 2 -6.91 65.53 9.44
C LEU A 2 -8.06 66.20 8.67
N SER A 3 -9.36 65.91 8.88
CA SER A 3 -10.03 64.90 9.72
C SER A 3 -11.47 64.60 9.21
N GLU A 4 -12.08 63.55 9.79
CA GLU A 4 -13.49 63.34 10.26
C GLU A 4 -14.55 64.47 10.02
N VAL A 5 -15.89 64.28 10.01
CA VAL A 5 -16.78 63.53 10.95
C VAL A 5 -18.14 63.11 10.32
N VAL A 6 -18.65 61.97 10.83
CA VAL A 6 -20.00 61.34 10.91
C VAL A 6 -21.28 62.23 10.87
N ILE A 7 -22.41 61.66 10.38
CA ILE A 7 -23.83 61.65 10.89
C ILE A 7 -24.85 61.49 9.72
N LEU A 8 -25.89 60.62 9.63
CA LEU A 8 -26.46 59.46 10.38
C LEU A 8 -27.88 59.66 11.04
N VAL A 9 -28.71 58.59 11.03
CA VAL A 9 -29.99 58.34 11.78
C VAL A 9 -31.31 59.00 11.24
N THR A 10 -32.55 58.43 11.28
CA THR A 10 -33.08 57.04 11.11
C THR A 10 -34.65 56.95 11.15
N LEU A 11 -35.25 55.83 10.71
CA LEU A 11 -36.55 55.18 11.10
C LEU A 11 -37.97 55.74 10.73
N PHE A 12 -38.74 54.87 10.04
CA PHE A 12 -40.17 54.45 10.24
C PHE A 12 -41.35 55.46 10.36
N ARG A 13 -42.36 55.30 9.48
CA ARG A 13 -43.68 54.63 9.76
C ARG A 13 -44.61 54.62 8.51
N GLY A 14 -45.56 53.68 8.45
CA GLY A 14 -46.77 53.74 7.57
C GLY A 14 -48.02 54.19 8.36
N PRO A 15 -49.28 53.95 7.92
CA PRO A 15 -49.73 53.11 6.77
C PRO A 15 -50.92 53.71 5.94
N MET A 16 -51.64 52.85 5.19
CA MET A 16 -53.12 52.84 5.02
C MET A 16 -53.81 53.33 3.70
N ARG A 17 -54.23 52.34 2.90
CA ARG A 17 -55.52 52.17 2.13
C ARG A 17 -55.90 53.02 0.87
N LEU A 18 -56.45 52.25 -0.09
CA LEU A 18 -57.70 52.40 -0.88
C LEU A 18 -57.67 52.80 -2.38
N LEU A 19 -58.21 51.88 -3.22
CA LEU A 19 -58.76 52.04 -4.61
C LEU A 19 -57.78 52.51 -5.72
N PHE A 20 -57.88 52.10 -7.00
CA PHE A 20 -59.07 51.82 -7.84
C PHE A 20 -58.86 50.74 -8.94
N ALA A 21 -59.99 50.28 -9.50
CA ALA A 21 -60.24 49.70 -10.84
C ALA A 21 -59.22 48.82 -11.61
N ARG A 22 -59.59 47.54 -11.75
CA ARG A 22 -59.71 46.75 -13.01
C ARG A 22 -58.89 47.19 -14.26
N GLY A 23 -58.01 46.30 -14.72
CA GLY A 23 -57.54 46.24 -16.11
C GLY A 23 -56.89 44.88 -16.42
N PHE A 24 -57.59 43.97 -17.10
CA PHE A 24 -57.07 42.63 -17.43
C PHE A 24 -56.52 42.64 -18.86
N VAL A 25 -55.20 42.59 -19.02
CA VAL A 25 -54.52 42.44 -20.33
C VAL A 25 -53.58 41.25 -20.25
N LEU A 26 -53.90 40.21 -21.01
CA LEU A 26 -53.16 38.95 -21.03
C LEU A 26 -51.98 39.03 -22.01
N THR A 27 -50.84 39.55 -21.57
CA THR A 27 -49.63 39.63 -22.40
C THR A 27 -48.91 38.28 -22.43
N MET A 28 -48.97 37.57 -23.56
CA MET A 28 -48.11 36.40 -23.79
C MET A 28 -46.64 36.81 -23.86
N LEU A 29 -45.85 36.46 -22.85
CA LEU A 29 -44.40 36.55 -22.88
C LEU A 29 -43.82 35.32 -23.60
N ILE A 30 -43.39 35.52 -24.85
CA ILE A 30 -42.60 34.54 -25.60
C ILE A 30 -41.16 34.58 -25.02
N PRO A 31 -40.65 33.50 -24.41
CA PRO A 31 -39.26 33.44 -24.00
C PRO A 31 -38.38 33.32 -25.26
N ALA A 32 -37.60 34.36 -25.57
CA ALA A 32 -36.65 34.32 -26.67
C ALA A 32 -35.58 33.24 -26.41
N SER A 33 -35.46 32.29 -27.33
CA SER A 33 -34.49 31.18 -27.25
C SER A 33 -33.05 31.69 -27.40
N GLY A 34 -32.47 32.18 -26.31
CA GLY A 34 -31.06 32.54 -26.24
C GLY A 34 -30.18 31.29 -26.39
N CYS A 35 -29.58 31.12 -27.57
CA CYS A 35 -28.61 30.06 -27.86
C CYS A 35 -27.32 30.23 -27.03
N ARG A 36 -27.37 29.85 -25.75
CA ARG A 36 -26.14 29.53 -25.00
C ARG A 36 -25.50 28.32 -25.67
N ALA A 37 -24.41 28.57 -26.41
CA ALA A 37 -23.54 27.51 -26.87
C ALA A 37 -23.18 26.60 -25.69
N GLY A 38 -23.49 25.31 -25.81
CA GLY A 38 -23.27 24.36 -24.74
C GLY A 38 -21.78 24.22 -24.47
N ALA A 39 -21.29 24.81 -23.37
CA ALA A 39 -19.99 24.45 -22.82
C ALA A 39 -20.00 22.93 -22.61
N SER A 40 -19.09 22.22 -23.27
CA SER A 40 -19.06 20.77 -23.25
C SER A 40 -19.05 20.28 -21.81
N ARG A 41 -20.09 19.54 -21.40
CA ARG A 41 -20.07 18.84 -20.12
C ARG A 41 -18.93 17.84 -20.18
N SER A 42 -17.98 17.98 -19.25
CA SER A 42 -16.91 17.03 -19.02
C SER A 42 -17.43 15.59 -19.14
N THR A 43 -16.88 14.83 -20.07
CA THR A 43 -17.25 13.42 -20.31
C THR A 43 -16.63 12.47 -19.28
N VAL A 44 -15.91 13.01 -18.29
CA VAL A 44 -15.42 12.24 -17.14
C VAL A 44 -16.63 11.69 -16.38
N PRO A 45 -16.74 10.37 -16.17
CA PRO A 45 -17.86 9.80 -15.46
C PRO A 45 -17.85 10.21 -13.98
N ASP A 46 -19.04 10.48 -13.44
CA ASP A 46 -19.29 10.97 -12.07
C ASP A 46 -18.70 10.04 -10.98
N ARG A 47 -18.52 8.75 -11.34
CA ARG A 47 -17.68 7.77 -10.65
C ARG A 47 -16.88 6.93 -11.66
N PRO A 48 -15.55 6.78 -11.50
CA PRO A 48 -14.73 5.88 -12.30
C PRO A 48 -14.74 4.45 -11.76
N ASN A 49 -14.10 3.51 -12.47
CA ASN A 49 -13.65 2.24 -11.88
C ASN A 49 -12.34 2.46 -11.10
N VAL A 50 -11.99 1.52 -10.23
CA VAL A 50 -10.74 1.53 -9.47
C VAL A 50 -10.03 0.18 -9.58
N LEU A 51 -8.81 0.19 -10.12
CA LEU A 51 -7.87 -0.92 -10.13
C LEU A 51 -6.72 -0.61 -9.15
N LEU A 52 -6.67 -1.35 -8.05
CA LEU A 52 -5.51 -1.42 -7.16
C LEU A 52 -4.65 -2.61 -7.58
N VAL A 53 -3.40 -2.36 -7.96
CA VAL A 53 -2.37 -3.38 -8.14
C VAL A 53 -1.40 -3.27 -6.97
N THR A 54 -1.21 -4.37 -6.26
CA THR A 54 -0.07 -4.55 -5.34
C THR A 54 0.88 -5.61 -5.90
N ILE A 55 2.17 -5.43 -5.65
CA ILE A 55 3.26 -6.32 -6.10
C ILE A 55 4.13 -6.59 -4.87
N ASP A 56 4.15 -7.83 -4.40
CA ASP A 56 4.85 -8.27 -3.19
C ASP A 56 6.36 -8.02 -3.30
N THR A 57 7.01 -7.52 -2.25
CA THR A 57 8.47 -7.22 -2.19
C THR A 57 9.07 -6.25 -3.24
N LEU A 58 8.28 -5.63 -4.13
CA LEU A 58 8.82 -4.77 -5.20
C LEU A 58 9.38 -3.43 -4.67
N ARG A 59 10.71 -3.27 -4.74
CA ARG A 59 11.41 -2.02 -4.40
C ARG A 59 11.13 -0.90 -5.40
N ALA A 60 11.14 0.35 -4.93
CA ALA A 60 11.01 1.53 -5.80
C ALA A 60 12.18 1.71 -6.77
N ASP A 61 13.41 1.43 -6.32
CA ASP A 61 14.65 1.71 -7.03
C ASP A 61 15.03 0.65 -8.07
N HIS A 62 14.29 -0.46 -8.17
CA HIS A 62 14.36 -1.44 -9.26
C HIS A 62 13.36 -1.18 -10.41
N VAL A 63 12.68 -0.03 -10.42
CA VAL A 63 11.69 0.34 -11.47
C VAL A 63 12.24 1.43 -12.40
N GLY A 64 12.05 1.27 -13.71
CA GLY A 64 12.62 2.12 -14.76
C GLY A 64 12.27 3.60 -14.63
N CYS A 65 11.02 3.93 -14.35
CA CYS A 65 10.58 5.32 -14.15
C CYS A 65 11.13 5.97 -12.88
N TYR A 66 11.68 5.19 -11.93
CA TYR A 66 12.46 5.69 -10.77
C TYR A 66 13.94 5.89 -11.09
N GLY A 67 14.45 5.30 -12.19
CA GLY A 67 15.81 5.49 -12.70
C GLY A 67 16.55 4.19 -13.02
N TYR A 68 15.99 3.03 -12.67
CA TYR A 68 16.59 1.72 -12.92
C TYR A 68 16.67 1.38 -14.41
N ARG A 69 17.49 0.39 -14.77
CA ARG A 69 17.72 0.00 -16.18
C ARG A 69 17.88 -1.49 -16.45
N ASP A 70 18.17 -2.28 -15.44
CA ASP A 70 18.46 -3.71 -15.63
C ASP A 70 17.15 -4.53 -15.67
N ALA A 71 16.26 -4.32 -14.71
CA ALA A 71 14.87 -4.78 -14.78
C ALA A 71 14.09 -4.04 -15.88
N SER A 72 13.15 -4.74 -16.51
CA SER A 72 12.39 -4.27 -17.67
C SER A 72 10.94 -3.93 -17.28
N THR A 73 10.65 -2.67 -16.95
CA THR A 73 9.32 -2.21 -16.50
C THR A 73 8.56 -1.27 -17.47
N PRO A 74 8.52 -1.51 -18.79
CA PRO A 74 7.94 -0.56 -19.75
C PRO A 74 6.46 -0.26 -19.53
N THR A 75 5.68 -1.16 -18.91
CA THR A 75 4.26 -0.94 -18.62
C THR A 75 4.06 -0.03 -17.41
N ILE A 76 4.83 -0.22 -16.33
CA ILE A 76 4.84 0.69 -15.18
C ILE A 76 5.35 2.07 -15.61
N ASP A 77 6.37 2.11 -16.47
CA ASP A 77 6.95 3.36 -16.97
C ASP A 77 5.99 4.12 -17.88
N ALA A 78 5.27 3.42 -18.76
CA ALA A 78 4.20 3.99 -19.55
C ALA A 78 3.04 4.51 -18.66
N LEU A 79 2.70 3.81 -17.58
CA LEU A 79 1.70 4.24 -16.60
C LEU A 79 2.12 5.54 -15.89
N ALA A 80 3.42 5.67 -15.54
CA ALA A 80 3.97 6.89 -14.95
C ALA A 80 3.95 8.06 -15.94
N ALA A 81 4.34 7.83 -17.20
CA ALA A 81 4.34 8.86 -18.24
C ALA A 81 2.93 9.44 -18.49
N ARG A 82 1.89 8.61 -18.43
CA ARG A 82 0.47 9.03 -18.58
C ARG A 82 -0.21 9.46 -17.27
N GLY A 83 0.53 9.60 -16.17
CA GLY A 83 -0.04 9.85 -14.84
C GLY A 83 0.89 10.58 -13.88
N VAL A 84 0.77 10.22 -12.60
CA VAL A 84 1.56 10.73 -11.46
C VAL A 84 2.42 9.60 -10.91
N ARG A 85 3.72 9.87 -10.73
CA ARG A 85 4.63 9.08 -9.89
C ARG A 85 4.95 9.85 -8.60
N PHE A 86 5.02 9.16 -7.47
CA PHE A 86 5.55 9.76 -6.24
C PHE A 86 7.05 9.42 -6.10
N GLU A 87 7.90 10.43 -5.87
CA GLU A 87 9.36 10.29 -5.78
C GLU A 87 9.78 9.39 -4.61
N THR A 88 9.00 9.41 -3.52
CA THR A 88 9.01 8.37 -2.49
C THR A 88 7.59 7.98 -2.08
N ALA A 89 7.32 6.69 -2.04
CA ALA A 89 6.26 6.11 -1.22
C ALA A 89 6.90 5.14 -0.20
N VAL A 90 6.31 5.02 0.99
CA VAL A 90 6.79 4.11 2.05
C VAL A 90 5.68 3.32 2.73
N VAL A 91 6.03 2.17 3.29
CA VAL A 91 5.12 1.28 4.00
C VAL A 91 5.35 1.32 5.52
N HIS A 92 4.42 0.75 6.28
CA HIS A 92 4.45 0.78 7.75
C HIS A 92 4.99 -0.50 8.40
N ALA A 93 5.20 -1.57 7.63
CA ALA A 93 5.84 -2.80 8.06
C ALA A 93 6.43 -3.52 6.84
N PRO A 94 7.62 -4.15 6.94
CA PRO A 94 8.24 -4.92 5.87
C PRO A 94 7.69 -6.37 5.83
N LEU A 95 6.35 -6.52 5.89
CA LEU A 95 5.65 -7.81 5.96
C LEU A 95 4.28 -7.74 5.26
N THR A 96 3.98 -8.76 4.46
CA THR A 96 2.86 -8.76 3.51
C THR A 96 1.50 -8.46 4.14
N GLY A 97 1.13 -9.20 5.20
CA GLY A 97 -0.15 -9.08 5.88
C GLY A 97 -0.33 -7.74 6.62
N PRO A 98 0.58 -7.34 7.53
CA PRO A 98 0.55 -6.04 8.18
C PRO A 98 0.51 -4.86 7.20
N SER A 99 1.27 -4.89 6.11
CA SER A 99 1.26 -3.79 5.14
C SER A 99 0.00 -3.77 4.27
N HIS A 100 -0.51 -4.93 3.84
CA HIS A 100 -1.81 -5.00 3.17
C HIS A 100 -2.97 -4.58 4.06
N ALA A 101 -2.89 -4.84 5.37
CA ALA A 101 -3.83 -4.29 6.34
C ALA A 101 -3.74 -2.76 6.39
N SER A 102 -2.54 -2.16 6.35
CA SER A 102 -2.37 -0.69 6.24
C SER A 102 -2.97 -0.13 4.95
N ILE A 103 -2.68 -0.76 3.80
CA ILE A 103 -3.20 -0.39 2.46
C ILE A 103 -4.73 -0.41 2.43
N LEU A 104 -5.33 -1.49 2.91
CA LEU A 104 -6.77 -1.76 2.79
C LEU A 104 -7.61 -1.12 3.90
N THR A 105 -7.01 -0.59 4.97
CA THR A 105 -7.75 0.07 6.06
C THR A 105 -7.44 1.56 6.19
N GLY A 106 -6.30 2.02 5.65
CA GLY A 106 -5.81 3.37 5.84
C GLY A 106 -5.39 3.70 7.28
N GLN A 107 -5.19 2.67 8.12
CA GLN A 107 -4.70 2.77 9.50
C GLN A 107 -3.26 2.27 9.59
N ILE A 108 -2.48 2.76 10.55
CA ILE A 108 -1.15 2.17 10.82
C ILE A 108 -1.29 0.81 11.56
N PRO A 109 -0.23 -0.02 11.66
CA PRO A 109 -0.28 -1.32 12.35
C PRO A 109 -0.76 -1.27 13.81
N LEU A 110 -0.48 -0.15 14.49
CA LEU A 110 -1.01 0.17 15.82
C LEU A 110 -2.53 0.36 15.84
N GLY A 111 -3.13 0.89 14.77
CA GLY A 111 -4.59 1.06 14.62
C GLY A 111 -5.30 -0.24 14.21
N HIS A 112 -4.83 -0.92 13.17
CA HIS A 112 -5.49 -2.12 12.66
C HIS A 112 -5.14 -3.43 13.39
N GLY A 113 -4.15 -3.42 14.30
CA GLY A 113 -3.82 -4.55 15.19
C GLY A 113 -3.15 -5.76 14.54
N PHE A 114 -3.22 -5.93 13.21
CA PHE A 114 -2.46 -6.92 12.43
C PHE A 114 -0.98 -6.51 12.33
N ARG A 115 -0.11 -7.04 13.19
CA ARG A 115 1.28 -6.55 13.37
C ARG A 115 2.41 -7.54 13.01
N ASN A 116 2.07 -8.78 12.67
CA ASN A 116 2.98 -9.79 12.09
C ASN A 116 2.14 -10.75 11.22
N ASN A 117 2.75 -11.41 10.22
CA ASN A 117 2.09 -12.47 9.43
C ASN A 117 1.69 -13.67 10.31
N SER A 118 2.43 -13.90 11.41
CA SER A 118 2.21 -15.02 12.33
C SER A 118 1.50 -14.59 13.61
N GLY A 119 0.40 -15.28 13.94
CA GLY A 119 -0.37 -15.07 15.17
C GLY A 119 -1.40 -13.94 15.14
N PHE A 120 -1.52 -13.20 14.03
CA PHE A 120 -2.50 -12.12 13.86
C PHE A 120 -3.50 -12.39 12.73
N MET A 121 -4.62 -11.69 12.79
CA MET A 121 -5.64 -11.60 11.73
C MET A 121 -6.24 -10.18 11.77
N LEU A 122 -6.85 -9.72 10.68
CA LEU A 122 -7.47 -8.39 10.63
C LEU A 122 -8.76 -8.39 11.47
N PRO A 123 -8.87 -7.59 12.56
CA PRO A 123 -10.02 -7.66 13.46
C PRO A 123 -11.34 -7.35 12.73
N PRO A 124 -12.44 -8.10 12.97
CA PRO A 124 -13.71 -7.90 12.27
C PRO A 124 -14.33 -6.51 12.38
N GLN A 125 -13.90 -5.72 13.38
CA GLN A 125 -14.34 -4.34 13.63
C GLN A 125 -13.61 -3.31 12.75
N VAL A 126 -12.41 -3.64 12.24
CA VAL A 126 -11.62 -2.74 11.38
C VAL A 126 -12.14 -2.87 9.95
N LYS A 127 -12.80 -1.83 9.44
CA LYS A 127 -13.46 -1.85 8.13
C LYS A 127 -12.46 -1.71 6.96
N THR A 128 -12.67 -2.44 5.87
CA THR A 128 -11.79 -2.43 4.68
C THR A 128 -12.26 -1.48 3.57
N ALA A 129 -11.34 -1.15 2.66
CA ALA A 129 -11.58 -0.44 1.41
C ALA A 129 -12.67 -1.09 0.56
N ALA A 130 -12.70 -2.43 0.49
CA ALA A 130 -13.70 -3.16 -0.27
C ALA A 130 -15.10 -3.02 0.33
N GLU A 131 -15.21 -2.90 1.67
CA GLU A 131 -16.49 -2.62 2.33
C GLU A 131 -16.99 -1.20 2.03
N ASP A 132 -16.09 -0.21 1.93
CA ASP A 132 -16.43 1.15 1.50
C ASP A 132 -16.88 1.20 0.03
N PHE A 133 -16.13 0.59 -0.89
CA PHE A 133 -16.48 0.54 -2.31
C PHE A 133 -17.79 -0.23 -2.56
N ARG A 134 -17.99 -1.39 -1.92
CA ARG A 134 -19.24 -2.14 -1.99
C ARG A 134 -20.43 -1.36 -1.42
N GLN A 135 -20.25 -0.66 -0.30
CA GLN A 135 -21.29 0.23 0.25
C GLN A 135 -21.61 1.40 -0.69
N ALA A 136 -20.64 1.87 -1.47
CA ALA A 136 -20.82 2.88 -2.50
C ALA A 136 -21.43 2.36 -3.82
N GLY A 137 -21.80 1.08 -3.90
CA GLY A 137 -22.45 0.45 -5.07
C GLY A 137 -21.49 -0.09 -6.13
N TYR A 138 -20.20 -0.21 -5.82
CA TYR A 138 -19.23 -0.86 -6.71
C TYR A 138 -19.29 -2.38 -6.56
N ARG A 139 -19.15 -3.09 -7.68
CA ARG A 139 -18.82 -4.52 -7.67
C ARG A 139 -17.38 -4.70 -7.21
N THR A 140 -17.12 -5.65 -6.31
CA THR A 140 -15.81 -5.78 -5.66
C THR A 140 -15.18 -7.15 -5.90
N ALA A 141 -13.97 -7.17 -6.45
CA ALA A 141 -13.22 -8.42 -6.67
C ALA A 141 -11.75 -8.31 -6.26
N ALA A 142 -11.19 -9.42 -5.79
CA ALA A 142 -9.77 -9.56 -5.50
C ALA A 142 -9.20 -10.87 -6.04
N PHE A 143 -7.98 -10.81 -6.58
CA PHE A 143 -7.18 -11.94 -7.02
C PHE A 143 -5.83 -11.86 -6.31
N VAL A 144 -5.59 -12.78 -5.37
CA VAL A 144 -4.44 -12.73 -4.47
C VAL A 144 -3.51 -13.94 -4.63
N SER A 145 -2.23 -13.72 -4.35
CA SER A 145 -1.16 -14.63 -4.79
C SER A 145 -0.23 -15.18 -3.70
N GLY A 146 -0.25 -14.61 -2.50
CA GLY A 146 0.53 -15.08 -1.34
C GLY A 146 -0.36 -15.58 -0.19
N PHE A 147 0.12 -16.57 0.57
CA PHE A 147 -0.64 -17.15 1.68
C PHE A 147 -0.99 -16.18 2.84
N PRO A 148 -0.17 -15.16 3.18
CA PRO A 148 -0.56 -14.14 4.18
C PRO A 148 -1.88 -13.40 3.86
N LEU A 149 -2.37 -13.49 2.63
CA LEU A 149 -3.60 -12.87 2.16
C LEU A 149 -4.79 -13.85 2.02
N ASP A 150 -4.66 -15.10 2.49
CA ASP A 150 -5.78 -16.05 2.54
C ASP A 150 -6.96 -15.47 3.35
N ARG A 151 -8.20 -15.75 2.90
CA ARG A 151 -9.44 -15.25 3.53
C ARG A 151 -9.53 -15.47 5.04
N ARG A 152 -8.86 -16.49 5.60
CA ARG A 152 -8.83 -16.76 7.05
C ARG A 152 -8.30 -15.57 7.85
N PHE A 153 -7.38 -14.80 7.28
CA PHE A 153 -6.80 -13.62 7.92
C PHE A 153 -7.68 -12.35 7.82
N GLY A 154 -8.87 -12.44 7.21
CA GLY A 154 -9.91 -11.41 7.25
C GLY A 154 -9.90 -10.40 6.10
N PHE A 155 -9.03 -10.56 5.10
CA PHE A 155 -8.88 -9.66 3.94
C PHE A 155 -10.00 -9.76 2.90
N ASN A 156 -10.80 -10.83 2.92
CA ASN A 156 -11.91 -11.04 1.98
C ASN A 156 -13.13 -10.14 2.26
N ARG A 157 -13.18 -9.46 3.40
CA ARG A 157 -14.33 -8.64 3.81
C ARG A 157 -14.53 -7.47 2.85
N GLY A 158 -15.76 -7.33 2.38
CA GLY A 158 -16.17 -6.34 1.37
C GLY A 158 -16.15 -6.82 -0.07
N PHE A 159 -15.38 -7.87 -0.41
CA PHE A 159 -15.33 -8.42 -1.76
C PHE A 159 -16.54 -9.31 -2.10
N GLU A 160 -17.11 -9.19 -3.31
CA GLU A 160 -18.07 -10.15 -3.88
C GLU A 160 -17.35 -11.44 -4.34
N ILE A 161 -16.18 -11.26 -4.96
CA ILE A 161 -15.32 -12.33 -5.46
C ILE A 161 -13.96 -12.22 -4.78
N TYR A 162 -13.54 -13.27 -4.08
CA TYR A 162 -12.21 -13.37 -3.48
C TYR A 162 -11.54 -14.66 -3.96
N ASP A 163 -10.51 -14.52 -4.79
CA ASP A 163 -9.77 -15.62 -5.41
C ASP A 163 -8.37 -15.76 -4.79
N ASP A 164 -8.33 -16.41 -3.63
CA ASP A 164 -7.18 -16.91 -2.89
C ASP A 164 -6.93 -18.41 -3.15
N ARG A 165 -7.29 -18.91 -4.35
CA ARG A 165 -7.03 -20.31 -4.74
C ARG A 165 -5.58 -20.49 -5.15
N LEU A 166 -4.74 -20.51 -4.13
CA LEU A 166 -3.31 -20.78 -4.22
C LEU A 166 -3.09 -22.26 -4.61
N PRO A 167 -2.11 -22.57 -5.47
CA PRO A 167 -1.71 -23.94 -5.76
C PRO A 167 -1.45 -24.73 -4.48
N LYS A 168 -1.95 -25.97 -4.41
CA LYS A 168 -1.48 -26.91 -3.38
C LYS A 168 -0.07 -27.33 -3.78
N GLY A 169 0.93 -27.03 -2.94
CA GLY A 169 2.35 -27.19 -3.26
C GLY A 169 2.69 -28.52 -3.94
N ASN A 170 3.26 -28.45 -5.15
CA ASN A 170 3.32 -29.59 -6.07
C ASN A 170 4.67 -29.75 -6.78
N ASP A 171 5.77 -29.68 -6.01
CA ASP A 171 6.93 -30.52 -6.27
C ASP A 171 7.30 -31.25 -4.97
N ARG A 172 7.78 -32.49 -5.09
CA ARG A 172 8.34 -33.27 -3.99
C ARG A 172 9.86 -33.05 -3.85
N ARG A 173 10.41 -32.05 -4.58
CA ARG A 173 11.84 -31.70 -4.65
C ARG A 173 12.13 -30.20 -4.48
N ARG A 174 11.11 -29.34 -4.42
CA ARG A 174 11.20 -27.93 -4.02
C ARG A 174 10.36 -27.71 -2.74
N THR A 175 10.57 -26.59 -2.06
CA THR A 175 9.85 -26.21 -0.83
C THR A 175 8.33 -26.21 -1.09
N PRO A 176 7.47 -26.51 -0.09
CA PRO A 176 6.02 -26.49 -0.27
C PRO A 176 5.48 -25.05 -0.31
N TYR A 177 5.81 -24.33 -1.38
CA TYR A 177 5.23 -23.04 -1.73
C TYR A 177 3.71 -23.18 -1.93
N VAL A 178 2.98 -22.20 -1.41
CA VAL A 178 1.53 -22.05 -1.45
C VAL A 178 1.23 -20.69 -2.09
N GLU A 179 1.95 -20.37 -3.16
CA GLU A 179 1.89 -19.09 -3.87
C GLU A 179 1.61 -19.26 -5.36
N ARG A 180 1.23 -18.17 -6.01
CA ARG A 180 0.59 -18.17 -7.32
C ARG A 180 1.26 -17.16 -8.25
N PHE A 181 2.02 -17.68 -9.21
CA PHE A 181 2.69 -16.88 -10.24
C PHE A 181 1.75 -15.89 -10.95
N ALA A 182 2.31 -14.74 -11.33
CA ALA A 182 1.58 -13.59 -11.83
C ALA A 182 0.73 -13.87 -13.09
N ASP A 183 1.10 -14.85 -13.92
CA ASP A 183 0.30 -15.22 -15.10
C ASP A 183 -1.04 -15.86 -14.71
N ALA A 184 -1.05 -16.81 -13.78
CA ALA A 184 -2.24 -17.48 -13.26
C ALA A 184 -3.17 -16.54 -12.49
N THR A 185 -2.62 -15.51 -11.85
CA THR A 185 -3.38 -14.42 -11.21
C THR A 185 -4.04 -13.51 -12.24
N THR A 186 -3.26 -13.03 -13.22
CA THR A 186 -3.74 -12.21 -14.33
C THR A 186 -4.84 -12.92 -15.12
N ASP A 187 -4.66 -14.22 -15.38
CA ASP A 187 -5.63 -15.06 -16.05
C ASP A 187 -7.01 -15.08 -15.38
N ALA A 188 -7.07 -15.04 -14.06
CA ALA A 188 -8.33 -15.00 -13.33
C ALA A 188 -8.95 -13.60 -13.29
N ALA A 189 -8.13 -12.56 -13.10
CA ALA A 189 -8.57 -11.17 -13.21
C ALA A 189 -9.14 -10.87 -14.60
N LEU A 190 -8.50 -11.34 -15.67
CA LEU A 190 -8.96 -11.23 -17.05
C LEU A 190 -10.26 -12.00 -17.31
N ARG A 191 -10.41 -13.23 -16.80
CA ARG A 191 -11.68 -13.98 -16.87
C ARG A 191 -12.82 -13.23 -16.19
N TRP A 192 -12.55 -12.62 -15.03
CA TRP A 192 -13.56 -11.83 -14.31
C TRP A 192 -13.90 -10.51 -15.01
N LEU A 193 -12.90 -9.80 -15.55
CA LEU A 193 -13.12 -8.58 -16.36
C LEU A 193 -13.95 -8.88 -17.61
N GLY A 194 -13.61 -9.94 -18.36
CA GLY A 194 -14.40 -10.35 -19.55
C GLY A 194 -15.84 -10.76 -19.22
N ALA A 195 -16.05 -11.46 -18.11
CA ALA A 195 -17.40 -11.75 -17.59
C ALA A 195 -18.13 -10.48 -17.11
N ALA A 196 -17.42 -9.52 -16.51
CA ALA A 196 -17.99 -8.26 -16.06
C ALA A 196 -18.44 -7.38 -17.24
N SER A 197 -17.62 -7.23 -18.28
CA SER A 197 -17.94 -6.45 -19.48
C SER A 197 -19.10 -7.03 -20.30
N SER A 198 -19.36 -8.34 -20.20
CA SER A 198 -20.45 -9.01 -20.94
C SER A 198 -21.78 -9.11 -20.18
N ALA A 199 -21.81 -8.84 -18.87
CA ALA A 199 -22.96 -9.11 -18.00
C ALA A 199 -24.02 -7.99 -17.86
N ARG A 200 -24.02 -6.99 -18.75
CA ARG A 200 -24.93 -5.80 -18.85
C ARG A 200 -24.56 -4.57 -17.98
N ALA A 201 -25.26 -3.46 -18.31
CA ALA A 201 -25.32 -2.15 -17.65
C ALA A 201 -24.03 -1.28 -17.74
N PRO A 202 -24.04 -0.21 -18.58
CA PRO A 202 -22.96 0.79 -18.66
C PRO A 202 -22.64 1.55 -17.36
N GLU A 203 -23.50 1.40 -16.35
CA GLU A 203 -23.41 2.11 -15.07
C GLU A 203 -22.72 1.28 -13.97
N SER A 204 -22.52 -0.03 -14.15
CA SER A 204 -21.80 -0.81 -13.15
C SER A 204 -20.35 -0.35 -13.07
N ARG A 205 -19.90 0.00 -11.85
CA ARG A 205 -18.51 0.32 -11.53
C ARG A 205 -17.91 -0.79 -10.70
N TRP A 206 -16.60 -0.90 -10.73
CA TRP A 206 -15.89 -1.93 -9.99
C TRP A 206 -14.67 -1.41 -9.25
N PHE A 207 -14.42 -2.02 -8.09
CA PHE A 207 -13.16 -1.95 -7.36
C PHE A 207 -12.51 -3.34 -7.45
N LEU A 208 -11.40 -3.41 -8.18
CA LEU A 208 -10.64 -4.61 -8.45
C LEU A 208 -9.28 -4.48 -7.77
N TRP A 209 -8.95 -5.47 -6.94
CA TRP A 209 -7.61 -5.64 -6.38
C TRP A 209 -6.92 -6.82 -7.07
N VAL A 210 -5.71 -6.60 -7.60
CA VAL A 210 -4.84 -7.66 -8.12
C VAL A 210 -3.53 -7.59 -7.34
N HIS A 211 -3.16 -8.70 -6.70
CA HIS A 211 -1.90 -8.84 -5.98
C HIS A 211 -0.99 -9.82 -6.71
N TYR A 212 0.20 -9.39 -7.08
CA TYR A 212 1.26 -10.24 -7.62
C TYR A 212 2.22 -10.65 -6.51
N TYR A 213 2.65 -11.92 -6.49
CA TYR A 213 3.59 -12.45 -5.49
C TYR A 213 5.04 -12.36 -5.98
N ASP A 214 5.27 -12.61 -7.27
CA ASP A 214 6.48 -12.22 -7.96
C ASP A 214 6.70 -10.70 -7.75
N PRO A 215 7.90 -10.19 -7.39
CA PRO A 215 9.21 -10.85 -7.29
C PRO A 215 9.66 -11.33 -5.87
N HIS A 216 8.79 -11.95 -5.06
CA HIS A 216 9.15 -12.45 -3.71
C HIS A 216 10.03 -13.72 -3.76
N ALA A 217 11.04 -13.78 -2.89
CA ALA A 217 12.00 -14.90 -2.83
C ALA A 217 11.35 -16.29 -2.51
N PRO A 218 11.87 -17.41 -3.06
CA PRO A 218 12.99 -17.50 -3.99
C PRO A 218 12.54 -17.20 -5.42
N TYR A 219 13.33 -16.37 -6.10
CA TYR A 219 12.99 -15.88 -7.42
C TYR A 219 13.07 -17.02 -8.47
N GLU A 220 11.93 -17.43 -9.02
CA GLU A 220 11.78 -18.47 -10.03
C GLU A 220 11.07 -17.96 -11.31
N PRO A 221 11.61 -16.92 -12.00
CA PRO A 221 10.97 -16.33 -13.18
C PRO A 221 10.82 -17.35 -14.34
N PRO A 222 9.87 -17.13 -15.28
CA PRO A 222 9.69 -17.99 -16.46
C PRO A 222 10.99 -18.18 -17.26
N ALA A 223 11.13 -19.33 -17.92
CA ALA A 223 12.40 -19.77 -18.51
C ALA A 223 13.09 -18.77 -19.46
N ASP A 224 12.34 -17.98 -20.23
CA ASP A 224 12.87 -16.92 -21.10
C ASP A 224 13.46 -15.74 -20.31
N LEU A 225 12.89 -15.45 -19.14
CA LEU A 225 13.36 -14.42 -18.22
C LEU A 225 14.45 -14.97 -17.29
N ALA A 226 14.34 -16.20 -16.78
CA ALA A 226 15.41 -16.84 -15.99
C ALA A 226 16.73 -16.99 -16.75
N GLU A 227 16.69 -17.23 -18.06
CA GLU A 227 17.89 -17.26 -18.91
C GLU A 227 18.50 -15.85 -19.08
N ARG A 228 17.66 -14.85 -19.37
CA ARG A 228 18.07 -13.45 -19.54
C ARG A 228 18.60 -12.83 -18.24
N TYR A 229 17.99 -13.15 -17.11
CA TYR A 229 18.22 -12.57 -15.79
C TYR A 229 18.94 -13.53 -14.83
N ARG A 230 19.72 -14.49 -15.36
CA ARG A 230 20.42 -15.54 -14.60
C ARG A 230 21.26 -15.04 -13.41
N GLN A 231 21.78 -13.80 -13.47
CA GLN A 231 22.58 -13.19 -12.40
C GLN A 231 21.79 -12.28 -11.45
N ALA A 232 20.53 -11.94 -11.80
CA ALA A 232 19.66 -11.06 -11.03
C ALA A 232 18.19 -11.51 -11.20
N PRO A 233 17.80 -12.71 -10.71
CA PRO A 233 16.51 -13.30 -11.03
C PRO A 233 15.31 -12.53 -10.45
N TYR A 234 15.51 -11.73 -9.40
CA TYR A 234 14.57 -10.72 -8.90
C TYR A 234 14.11 -9.76 -10.02
N ASP A 235 15.04 -9.19 -10.78
CA ASP A 235 14.74 -8.33 -11.94
C ASP A 235 14.03 -9.07 -13.07
N GLY A 236 14.25 -10.39 -13.17
CA GLY A 236 13.56 -11.29 -14.08
C GLY A 236 12.09 -11.48 -13.71
N GLU A 237 11.77 -11.52 -12.41
CA GLU A 237 10.38 -11.54 -11.93
C GLU A 237 9.72 -10.17 -12.02
N ILE A 238 10.44 -9.07 -11.78
CA ILE A 238 9.94 -7.70 -12.07
C ILE A 238 9.54 -7.59 -13.55
N ALA A 239 10.38 -8.07 -14.47
CA ALA A 239 10.07 -8.12 -15.90
C ALA A 239 8.92 -9.08 -16.24
N PHE A 240 8.69 -10.12 -15.44
CA PHE A 240 7.52 -11.01 -15.58
C PHE A 240 6.23 -10.31 -15.16
N VAL A 241 6.22 -9.62 -14.01
CA VAL A 241 5.07 -8.84 -13.54
C VAL A 241 4.72 -7.74 -14.52
N ASP A 242 5.69 -6.99 -15.05
CA ASP A 242 5.39 -5.95 -16.05
C ASP A 242 4.73 -6.52 -17.32
N ARG A 243 5.22 -7.68 -17.80
CA ARG A 243 4.58 -8.45 -18.88
C ARG A 243 3.15 -8.90 -18.54
N GLN A 244 2.82 -9.12 -17.27
CA GLN A 244 1.46 -9.39 -16.83
C GLN A 244 0.59 -8.14 -16.72
N LEU A 245 1.15 -7.02 -16.24
CA LEU A 245 0.49 -5.71 -16.26
C LEU A 245 0.12 -5.30 -17.69
N ALA A 246 0.98 -5.57 -18.67
CA ALA A 246 0.69 -5.33 -20.09
C ALA A 246 -0.57 -6.05 -20.56
N ARG A 247 -0.79 -7.31 -20.12
CA ARG A 247 -2.01 -8.09 -20.42
C ARG A 247 -3.22 -7.52 -19.69
N LEU A 248 -3.08 -7.17 -18.42
CA LEU A 248 -4.16 -6.64 -17.58
C LEU A 248 -4.66 -5.28 -18.09
N PHE A 249 -3.74 -4.35 -18.39
CA PHE A 249 -4.08 -3.02 -18.90
C PHE A 249 -4.53 -3.08 -20.37
N GLY A 250 -3.90 -3.91 -21.20
CA GLY A 250 -4.34 -4.12 -22.59
C GLY A 250 -5.78 -4.64 -22.69
N ALA A 251 -6.27 -5.40 -21.71
CA ALA A 251 -7.67 -5.79 -21.64
C ALA A 251 -8.61 -4.61 -21.31
N LEU A 252 -8.17 -3.64 -20.50
CA LEU A 252 -8.91 -2.39 -20.26
C LEU A 252 -8.95 -1.50 -21.51
N ASP A 253 -7.88 -1.51 -22.32
CA ASP A 253 -7.83 -0.77 -23.59
C ASP A 253 -8.78 -1.41 -24.63
N VAL A 254 -8.73 -2.73 -24.80
CA VAL A 254 -9.63 -3.49 -25.71
C VAL A 254 -11.11 -3.37 -25.32
N THR A 255 -11.42 -3.23 -24.03
CA THR A 255 -12.80 -3.04 -23.53
C THR A 255 -13.22 -1.57 -23.41
N ASN A 256 -12.33 -0.62 -23.74
CA ASN A 256 -12.55 0.82 -23.57
C ASN A 256 -12.99 1.19 -22.14
N GLU A 257 -12.34 0.55 -21.15
CA GLU A 257 -12.46 0.81 -19.72
C GLU A 257 -11.36 1.79 -19.24
N THR A 258 -10.20 1.85 -19.92
CA THR A 258 -9.03 2.62 -19.48
C THR A 258 -9.31 4.10 -19.21
N ALA A 259 -10.05 4.78 -20.08
CA ALA A 259 -10.36 6.21 -19.93
C ALA A 259 -11.26 6.54 -18.72
N ARG A 260 -11.91 5.52 -18.14
CA ARG A 260 -12.80 5.61 -16.97
C ARG A 260 -12.30 4.83 -15.76
N THR A 261 -11.04 4.39 -15.76
CA THR A 261 -10.45 3.58 -14.68
C THR A 261 -9.29 4.33 -14.03
N ILE A 262 -9.33 4.47 -12.71
CA ILE A 262 -8.15 4.80 -11.90
C ILE A 262 -7.33 3.53 -11.76
N ILE A 263 -6.05 3.59 -12.12
CA ILE A 263 -5.09 2.51 -11.92
C ILE A 263 -4.04 3.04 -10.95
N LEU A 264 -3.81 2.32 -9.85
CA LEU A 264 -2.69 2.53 -8.93
C LEU A 264 -1.85 1.26 -8.88
N VAL A 265 -0.56 1.38 -9.18
CA VAL A 265 0.46 0.34 -8.97
C VAL A 265 1.33 0.77 -7.79
N THR A 266 1.42 -0.09 -6.78
CA THR A 266 2.30 0.06 -5.61
C THR A 266 2.87 -1.31 -5.23
N ALA A 267 3.89 -1.33 -4.38
CA ALA A 267 4.20 -2.51 -3.57
C ALA A 267 3.68 -2.33 -2.14
N ASP A 268 3.74 -3.40 -1.36
CA ASP A 268 3.42 -3.44 0.07
C ASP A 268 4.67 -3.54 0.97
N HIS A 269 5.79 -4.00 0.44
CA HIS A 269 7.15 -3.72 0.92
C HIS A 269 8.18 -3.90 -0.19
N GLY A 270 9.44 -3.57 0.10
CA GLY A 270 10.59 -3.91 -0.73
C GLY A 270 11.24 -5.24 -0.34
N GLU A 271 12.50 -5.40 -0.74
CA GLU A 271 13.35 -6.56 -0.49
C GLU A 271 14.79 -6.07 -0.21
N SER A 272 15.43 -6.54 0.86
CA SER A 272 16.75 -6.01 1.26
C SER A 272 17.88 -6.48 0.34
N LEU A 273 17.72 -7.62 -0.35
CA LEU A 273 18.68 -8.15 -1.34
C LEU A 273 20.14 -8.33 -0.82
N GLY A 274 20.32 -8.43 0.50
CA GLY A 274 21.64 -8.49 1.16
C GLY A 274 22.09 -7.16 1.80
N GLU A 275 21.41 -6.05 1.53
CA GLU A 275 21.70 -4.76 2.16
C GLU A 275 21.51 -4.84 3.68
N HIS A 276 22.36 -4.10 4.39
CA HIS A 276 22.48 -4.08 5.87
C HIS A 276 22.64 -5.46 6.54
N GLY A 277 22.91 -6.53 5.77
CA GLY A 277 23.04 -7.91 6.25
C GLY A 277 21.73 -8.71 6.27
N GLU A 278 20.62 -8.17 5.77
CA GLU A 278 19.35 -8.88 5.62
C GLU A 278 19.20 -9.40 4.18
N GLY A 279 18.92 -10.70 4.03
CA GLY A 279 18.87 -11.35 2.71
C GLY A 279 17.56 -11.13 1.95
N THR A 280 16.43 -11.03 2.68
CA THR A 280 15.08 -10.78 2.15
C THR A 280 14.46 -9.61 2.90
N HIS A 281 13.43 -9.82 3.72
CA HIS A 281 12.68 -8.78 4.42
C HIS A 281 12.11 -9.29 5.75
N GLY A 282 11.50 -8.38 6.51
CA GLY A 282 10.81 -8.67 7.76
C GLY A 282 11.58 -8.25 9.02
N ILE A 283 12.92 -8.22 8.99
CA ILE A 283 13.75 -7.94 10.17
C ILE A 283 13.97 -6.44 10.36
N PHE A 284 14.54 -5.73 9.36
CA PHE A 284 14.95 -4.33 9.50
C PHE A 284 14.02 -3.32 8.79
N LEU A 285 14.22 -2.04 9.13
CA LEU A 285 13.40 -0.90 8.72
C LEU A 285 14.14 0.09 7.80
N TYR A 286 15.03 -0.43 6.96
CA TYR A 286 15.75 0.32 5.93
C TYR A 286 14.85 0.60 4.72
N ASP A 287 15.16 1.62 3.92
CA ASP A 287 14.36 1.98 2.75
C ASP A 287 14.43 0.88 1.66
N ALA A 288 15.44 0.00 1.69
CA ALA A 288 15.46 -1.23 0.88
C ALA A 288 14.22 -2.14 1.10
N THR A 289 13.68 -2.20 2.33
CA THR A 289 12.43 -2.93 2.64
C THR A 289 11.21 -2.03 2.80
N LEU A 290 11.40 -0.72 3.08
CA LEU A 290 10.28 0.20 3.31
C LEU A 290 9.89 1.09 2.10
N ARG A 291 10.74 1.26 1.09
CA ARG A 291 10.52 2.20 -0.02
C ARG A 291 9.95 1.50 -1.26
N VAL A 292 8.67 1.74 -1.49
CA VAL A 292 7.87 1.11 -2.55
C VAL A 292 7.62 2.06 -3.73
N PRO A 293 7.42 1.54 -4.96
CA PRO A 293 6.93 2.37 -6.06
C PRO A 293 5.50 2.82 -5.77
N TRP A 294 5.11 3.95 -6.34
CA TRP A 294 3.73 4.44 -6.39
C TRP A 294 3.52 5.17 -7.71
N VAL A 295 2.76 4.55 -8.61
CA VAL A 295 2.47 5.04 -9.95
C VAL A 295 0.96 4.98 -10.19
N MET A 296 0.36 6.12 -10.51
CA MET A 296 -1.09 6.27 -10.54
C MET A 296 -1.55 7.06 -11.78
N ALA A 297 -2.51 6.53 -12.53
CA ALA A 297 -3.07 7.20 -13.71
C ALA A 297 -4.57 6.91 -13.88
N GLY A 298 -5.31 7.80 -14.53
CA GLY A 298 -6.75 7.63 -14.75
C GLY A 298 -7.49 8.95 -14.95
N PRO A 299 -8.83 8.94 -14.94
CA PRO A 299 -9.63 10.16 -15.03
C PRO A 299 -9.32 11.12 -13.88
N GLN A 300 -9.28 12.42 -14.17
CA GLN A 300 -8.95 13.51 -13.24
C GLN A 300 -7.51 13.50 -12.67
N ILE A 301 -6.67 12.54 -13.04
CA ILE A 301 -5.25 12.49 -12.64
C ILE A 301 -4.40 13.14 -13.75
N PRO A 302 -3.51 14.10 -13.44
CA PRO A 302 -2.67 14.73 -14.45
C PRO A 302 -1.56 13.79 -14.96
N ALA A 303 -1.18 13.93 -16.23
CA ALA A 303 -0.12 13.13 -16.86
C ALA A 303 1.27 13.75 -16.71
N GLY A 304 2.33 12.93 -16.78
CA GLY A 304 3.73 13.35 -16.76
C GLY A 304 4.20 14.02 -15.47
N ARG A 305 3.54 13.75 -14.33
CA ARG A 305 3.82 14.44 -13.05
C ARG A 305 4.69 13.58 -12.13
N VAL A 306 5.66 14.24 -11.48
CA VAL A 306 6.36 13.69 -10.31
C VAL A 306 5.96 14.50 -9.08
N SER A 307 5.59 13.82 -8.00
CA SER A 307 5.26 14.38 -6.70
C SER A 307 6.41 14.18 -5.71
N ARG A 308 6.76 15.23 -4.95
CA ARG A 308 7.79 15.21 -3.89
C ARG A 308 7.26 15.01 -2.47
N THR A 309 5.95 15.11 -2.27
CA THR A 309 5.34 14.77 -0.98
C THR A 309 5.50 13.27 -0.77
N VAL A 310 5.87 12.83 0.44
CA VAL A 310 5.90 11.40 0.77
C VAL A 310 4.48 10.85 0.74
N ALA A 311 4.25 9.83 -0.09
CA ALA A 311 3.09 8.95 0.03
C ALA A 311 3.39 7.83 1.03
N ARG A 312 2.36 7.34 1.71
CA ARG A 312 2.48 6.25 2.70
C ARG A 312 1.45 5.17 2.36
N SER A 313 1.67 3.91 2.70
CA SER A 313 0.73 2.84 2.29
C SER A 313 -0.68 3.02 2.87
N ILE A 314 -0.83 3.66 4.03
CA ILE A 314 -2.14 4.12 4.57
C ILE A 314 -2.85 5.19 3.74
N ASP A 315 -2.12 5.92 2.89
CA ASP A 315 -2.70 6.97 2.06
C ASP A 315 -3.41 6.40 0.81
N VAL A 316 -3.29 5.09 0.54
CA VAL A 316 -3.92 4.40 -0.60
C VAL A 316 -5.45 4.51 -0.54
N LEU A 317 -6.10 3.95 0.48
CA LEU A 317 -7.55 4.00 0.67
C LEU A 317 -8.12 5.43 0.53
N PRO A 318 -7.69 6.43 1.33
CA PRO A 318 -8.27 7.77 1.25
C PRO A 318 -8.00 8.48 -0.08
N THR A 319 -6.92 8.15 -0.81
CA THR A 319 -6.67 8.70 -2.15
C THR A 319 -7.58 8.08 -3.20
N LEU A 320 -7.71 6.75 -3.21
CA LEU A 320 -8.62 6.05 -4.13
C LEU A 320 -10.08 6.44 -3.86
N ALA A 321 -10.49 6.59 -2.59
CA ALA A 321 -11.82 7.05 -2.20
C ALA A 321 -12.12 8.49 -2.68
N ASP A 322 -11.15 9.42 -2.58
CA ASP A 322 -11.29 10.80 -3.03
C ASP A 322 -11.51 10.89 -4.55
N TYR A 323 -10.62 10.29 -5.36
CA TYR A 323 -10.80 10.27 -6.82
C TYR A 323 -12.05 9.48 -7.27
N ALA A 324 -12.55 8.56 -6.44
CA ALA A 324 -13.78 7.79 -6.69
C ALA A 324 -15.08 8.45 -6.16
N GLY A 325 -15.00 9.63 -5.54
CA GLY A 325 -16.16 10.35 -5.00
C GLY A 325 -16.83 9.64 -3.82
N LEU A 326 -16.04 9.05 -2.92
CA LEU A 326 -16.49 8.45 -1.65
C LEU A 326 -16.19 9.40 -0.48
N ALA A 327 -17.00 9.32 0.59
CA ALA A 327 -16.78 10.12 1.80
C ALA A 327 -15.57 9.60 2.59
N ARG A 328 -14.72 10.50 3.11
CA ARG A 328 -13.61 10.11 4.00
C ARG A 328 -14.17 9.57 5.32
N ARG A 329 -13.71 8.38 5.71
CA ARG A 329 -13.90 7.80 7.05
C ARG A 329 -13.20 8.61 8.14
N SER A 330 -13.68 8.49 9.37
CA SER A 330 -13.06 9.08 10.57
C SER A 330 -11.95 8.20 11.14
N ASP A 331 -12.08 6.88 11.04
CA ASP A 331 -11.17 5.84 11.53
C ASP A 331 -10.03 5.52 10.55
N VAL A 332 -9.44 6.56 9.95
CA VAL A 332 -8.36 6.46 8.94
C VAL A 332 -7.26 7.44 9.32
N ASP A 333 -6.04 6.92 9.49
CA ASP A 333 -4.81 7.70 9.76
C ASP A 333 -4.24 8.33 8.47
N GLY A 334 -4.50 7.68 7.34
CA GLY A 334 -4.12 8.14 6.01
C GLY A 334 -4.84 9.42 5.57
N ARG A 335 -4.27 10.08 4.57
CA ARG A 335 -4.78 11.30 3.94
C ARG A 335 -4.72 11.16 2.42
N SER A 336 -5.70 11.72 1.71
CA SER A 336 -5.66 11.72 0.25
C SER A 336 -4.44 12.52 -0.24
N VAL A 337 -3.55 11.88 -1.02
CA VAL A 337 -2.41 12.54 -1.67
C VAL A 337 -2.81 13.20 -3.00
N ARG A 338 -4.11 13.25 -3.32
CA ARG A 338 -4.67 13.97 -4.48
C ARG A 338 -4.15 15.39 -4.61
N ALA A 339 -4.02 16.14 -3.51
CA ALA A 339 -3.49 17.49 -3.56
C ALA A 339 -2.07 17.53 -4.17
N ALA A 340 -1.16 16.68 -3.69
CA ALA A 340 0.20 16.58 -4.22
C ALA A 340 0.23 16.03 -5.67
N ALA A 341 -0.63 15.05 -5.98
CA ALA A 341 -0.79 14.49 -7.32
C ALA A 341 -1.25 15.53 -8.35
N ASP A 342 -2.25 16.35 -8.00
CA ASP A 342 -2.71 17.51 -8.78
C ASP A 342 -1.66 18.64 -8.86
N GLY A 343 -0.52 18.53 -8.15
CA GLY A 343 0.53 19.53 -8.09
C GLY A 343 0.26 20.71 -7.15
N ARG A 344 -0.72 20.59 -6.25
CA ARG A 344 -1.05 21.58 -5.23
C ARG A 344 -0.16 21.39 -3.98
N PRO A 345 0.17 22.45 -3.22
CA PRO A 345 0.97 22.32 -2.00
C PRO A 345 0.33 21.38 -0.98
N MET A 346 1.13 20.47 -0.44
CA MET A 346 0.75 19.51 0.60
C MET A 346 1.95 19.33 1.53
N SER A 347 1.76 19.50 2.84
CA SER A 347 2.84 19.32 3.81
C SER A 347 3.33 17.87 3.81
N ASP A 348 4.63 17.67 4.07
CA ASP A 348 5.10 16.34 4.43
C ASP A 348 4.44 15.88 5.74
N ALA A 349 4.36 14.57 5.95
CA ALA A 349 3.90 13.98 7.21
C ALA A 349 4.73 12.76 7.53
N ALA A 350 5.13 12.63 8.79
CA ALA A 350 5.89 11.48 9.23
C ALA A 350 5.14 10.17 8.96
N SER A 351 5.92 9.14 8.67
CA SER A 351 5.51 7.75 8.60
C SER A 351 6.13 7.02 9.78
N TYR A 352 5.27 6.50 10.64
CA TYR A 352 5.62 5.42 11.57
C TYR A 352 5.94 4.15 10.77
N ALA A 353 6.86 3.31 11.22
CA ALA A 353 6.95 1.92 10.76
C ALA A 353 7.41 1.01 11.90
N GLU A 354 7.16 -0.30 11.78
CA GLU A 354 7.54 -1.29 12.77
C GLU A 354 7.94 -2.64 12.17
N SER A 355 8.75 -3.39 12.90
CA SER A 355 8.80 -4.85 12.79
C SER A 355 8.76 -5.48 14.17
N LEU A 356 7.82 -6.41 14.35
CA LEU A 356 7.75 -7.32 15.49
C LEU A 356 8.33 -8.71 15.18
N TYR A 357 8.74 -8.99 13.94
CA TYR A 357 9.26 -10.30 13.54
C TYR A 357 10.47 -10.72 14.41
N SER A 358 11.38 -9.77 14.60
CA SER A 358 12.56 -9.93 15.46
C SER A 358 12.21 -10.27 16.92
N GLU A 359 11.10 -9.75 17.45
CA GLU A 359 10.64 -10.04 18.81
C GLU A 359 9.92 -11.40 18.89
N LEU A 360 8.96 -11.61 18.00
CA LEU A 360 8.03 -12.74 18.05
C LEU A 360 8.66 -14.06 17.60
N GLU A 361 9.47 -14.02 16.53
CA GLU A 361 10.02 -15.22 15.90
C GLU A 361 11.47 -15.50 16.33
N LEU A 362 12.25 -14.46 16.65
CA LEU A 362 13.68 -14.57 17.01
C LEU A 362 14.00 -14.26 18.49
N GLY A 363 13.06 -13.69 19.25
CA GLY A 363 13.27 -13.35 20.67
C GLY A 363 14.22 -12.17 20.91
N TRP A 364 14.38 -11.28 19.93
CA TRP A 364 15.17 -10.04 20.01
C TRP A 364 14.28 -8.85 20.42
N ALA A 365 14.80 -7.62 20.35
CA ALA A 365 13.97 -6.43 20.51
C ALA A 365 13.15 -6.16 19.22
N PRO A 366 11.90 -5.69 19.34
CA PRO A 366 11.15 -5.18 18.20
C PRO A 366 11.76 -3.85 17.72
N LEU A 367 11.58 -3.55 16.44
CA LEU A 367 12.08 -2.32 15.83
C LEU A 367 10.93 -1.36 15.50
N TYR A 368 11.19 -0.07 15.70
CA TYR A 368 10.25 1.01 15.39
C TYR A 368 10.98 2.12 14.65
N ALA A 369 10.34 2.73 13.66
CA ALA A 369 10.93 3.82 12.88
C ALA A 369 10.00 5.03 12.75
N TRP A 370 10.60 6.20 12.59
CA TRP A 370 9.93 7.46 12.32
C TRP A 370 10.62 8.15 11.14
N ARG A 371 9.94 8.17 9.98
CA ARG A 371 10.49 8.60 8.70
C ARG A 371 9.76 9.83 8.15
N THR A 372 10.50 10.85 7.75
CA THR A 372 10.04 12.02 6.97
C THR A 372 10.76 12.05 5.63
N ALA A 373 10.41 12.95 4.71
CA ALA A 373 11.06 13.10 3.42
C ALA A 373 12.60 13.02 3.51
N ALA A 374 13.20 13.85 4.37
CA ALA A 374 14.64 14.07 4.49
C ALA A 374 15.34 13.29 5.63
N SER A 375 14.63 12.53 6.47
CA SER A 375 15.28 11.82 7.59
C SER A 375 14.50 10.61 8.11
N LYS A 376 15.21 9.60 8.61
CA LYS A 376 14.60 8.47 9.34
C LYS A 376 15.34 8.21 10.64
N PHE A 377 14.59 8.00 11.71
CA PHE A 377 15.10 7.47 12.98
C PHE A 377 14.60 6.04 13.15
N ILE A 378 15.48 5.13 13.55
CA ILE A 378 15.16 3.74 13.90
C ILE A 378 15.48 3.53 15.38
N LYS A 379 14.45 3.24 16.18
CA LYS A 379 14.57 2.77 17.55
C LYS A 379 14.87 1.28 17.56
N ALA A 380 16.16 0.98 17.53
CA ALA A 380 16.76 -0.33 17.79
C ALA A 380 17.57 -0.30 19.11
N PRO A 381 18.05 -1.45 19.65
CA PRO A 381 18.90 -1.50 20.84
C PRO A 381 20.17 -0.64 20.74
N HIS A 382 20.68 -0.46 19.53
CA HIS A 382 21.56 0.64 19.15
C HIS A 382 20.77 1.53 18.20
N SER A 383 20.27 2.67 18.68
CA SER A 383 19.36 3.51 17.87
C SER A 383 20.08 4.22 16.72
N GLU A 384 19.35 4.49 15.65
CA GLU A 384 19.91 4.90 14.37
C GLU A 384 19.18 6.11 13.80
N LEU A 385 19.90 6.98 13.09
CA LEU A 385 19.37 8.23 12.55
C LEU A 385 20.07 8.56 11.24
N TYR A 386 19.30 8.69 10.17
CA TYR A 386 19.80 8.91 8.83
C TYR A 386 19.27 10.22 8.23
N ASP A 387 20.07 10.78 7.35
CA ASP A 387 19.82 11.99 6.58
C ASP A 387 19.58 11.54 5.14
N LEU A 388 18.31 11.39 4.75
CA LEU A 388 17.94 10.72 3.50
C LEU A 388 18.25 11.57 2.25
N ASP A 389 18.47 12.88 2.43
CA ASP A 389 18.89 13.79 1.36
C ASP A 389 20.38 13.58 0.99
N THR A 390 21.22 13.08 1.92
CA THR A 390 22.67 12.90 1.72
C THR A 390 23.19 11.46 1.89
N ASP A 391 22.42 10.58 2.51
CA ASP A 391 22.71 9.16 2.77
C ASP A 391 21.45 8.30 2.54
N PRO A 392 20.91 8.24 1.30
CA PRO A 392 19.70 7.47 0.97
C PRO A 392 19.89 5.95 1.03
N SER A 393 21.13 5.48 1.20
CA SER A 393 21.50 4.07 1.45
C SER A 393 21.85 3.80 2.92
N GLU A 394 21.56 4.75 3.81
CA GLU A 394 21.57 4.57 5.28
C GLU A 394 22.87 3.98 5.84
N THR A 395 24.00 4.40 5.28
CA THR A 395 25.34 3.89 5.60
C THR A 395 25.99 4.59 6.79
N ARG A 396 25.53 5.79 7.16
CA ARG A 396 26.14 6.66 8.17
C ARG A 396 25.13 7.09 9.24
N ASN A 397 24.96 6.23 10.24
CA ASN A 397 24.20 6.52 11.45
C ASN A 397 24.72 7.80 12.16
N ARG A 398 23.83 8.79 12.31
CA ARG A 398 24.10 10.13 12.86
C ARG A 398 23.74 10.30 14.33
N VAL A 399 23.33 9.26 15.07
CA VAL A 399 22.91 9.42 16.48
C VAL A 399 24.00 10.02 17.37
N GLY A 400 25.27 9.69 17.12
CA GLY A 400 26.42 10.30 17.80
C GLY A 400 26.69 11.78 17.45
N GLU A 401 26.17 12.24 16.31
CA GLU A 401 26.28 13.65 15.86
C GLU A 401 25.05 14.48 16.28
N GLN A 402 23.89 13.84 16.50
CA GLN A 402 22.58 14.48 16.69
C GLN A 402 21.82 13.92 17.90
N HIS A 403 22.52 13.65 19.01
CA HIS A 403 21.99 13.01 20.23
C HIS A 403 20.63 13.57 20.71
N ALA A 404 20.45 14.89 20.76
CA ALA A 404 19.21 15.51 21.22
C ALA A 404 18.01 15.16 20.32
N ARG A 405 18.17 15.26 18.99
CA ARG A 405 17.15 14.89 18.00
C ARG A 405 16.77 13.41 18.10
N ALA A 406 17.76 12.54 18.30
CA ALA A 406 17.53 11.10 18.50
C ALA A 406 16.73 10.83 19.78
N ALA A 407 17.07 11.50 20.89
CA ALA A 407 16.33 11.37 22.15
C ALA A 407 14.88 11.90 22.05
N ASP A 408 14.65 12.99 21.32
CA ASP A 408 13.32 13.56 21.10
C ASP A 408 12.43 12.67 20.22
N LEU A 409 13.01 12.05 19.18
CA LEU A 409 12.33 11.09 18.32
C LEU A 409 12.03 9.77 19.05
N SER A 410 12.92 9.30 19.95
CA SER A 410 12.62 8.14 20.81
C SER A 410 11.43 8.39 21.72
N ARG A 411 11.36 9.56 22.39
CA ARG A 411 10.21 9.92 23.24
C ARG A 411 8.92 10.05 22.42
N THR A 412 9.00 10.60 21.21
CA THR A 412 7.84 10.70 20.31
C THR A 412 7.30 9.31 19.92
N LEU A 413 8.18 8.36 19.58
CA LEU A 413 7.79 6.96 19.33
C LEU A 413 7.22 6.28 20.60
N GLU A 414 7.83 6.51 21.76
CA GLU A 414 7.32 5.98 23.05
C GLU A 414 5.92 6.49 23.37
N GLU A 415 5.63 7.78 23.15
CA GLU A 415 4.29 8.34 23.33
C GLU A 415 3.27 7.75 22.35
N VAL A 416 3.64 7.50 21.09
CA VAL A 416 2.77 6.84 20.11
C VAL A 416 2.46 5.39 20.51
N LEU A 417 3.48 4.63 20.94
CA LEU A 417 3.32 3.25 21.41
C LEU A 417 2.47 3.17 22.68
N LEU A 418 2.70 4.05 23.67
CA LEU A 418 1.95 4.06 24.94
C LEU A 418 0.48 4.50 24.79
N ARG A 419 0.14 5.26 23.75
CA ARG A 419 -1.24 5.68 23.45
C ARG A 419 -2.05 4.62 22.69
N THR A 420 -1.40 3.56 22.21
CA THR A 420 -2.04 2.51 21.42
C THR A 420 -2.68 1.45 22.33
N PRO A 421 -3.96 1.08 22.13
CA PRO A 421 -4.56 -0.05 22.83
C PRO A 421 -3.81 -1.36 22.55
N ALA A 422 -3.70 -2.23 23.55
CA ALA A 422 -3.17 -3.58 23.31
C ALA A 422 -4.02 -4.30 22.23
N PRO A 423 -3.40 -4.99 21.25
CA PRO A 423 -4.13 -5.64 20.18
C PRO A 423 -5.11 -6.67 20.75
N VAL A 424 -6.33 -6.70 20.20
CA VAL A 424 -7.36 -7.67 20.58
C VAL A 424 -6.79 -9.07 20.33
N ALA A 425 -6.81 -9.92 21.36
CA ALA A 425 -6.25 -11.27 21.29
C ALA A 425 -6.88 -12.05 20.12
N ALA A 426 -6.08 -12.34 19.10
CA ALA A 426 -6.50 -13.18 18.00
C ALA A 426 -6.79 -14.60 18.54
N PRO A 427 -7.85 -15.28 18.08
CA PRO A 427 -8.02 -16.70 18.38
C PRO A 427 -6.81 -17.48 17.83
N PRO A 428 -6.37 -18.55 18.51
CA PRO A 428 -5.17 -19.27 18.14
C PRO A 428 -5.30 -19.83 16.71
N VAL A 429 -4.31 -19.50 15.89
CA VAL A 429 -4.15 -20.00 14.53
C VAL A 429 -4.00 -21.52 14.56
N ASP A 430 -4.70 -22.23 13.67
CA ASP A 430 -4.66 -23.69 13.63
C ASP A 430 -3.26 -24.24 13.22
N SER A 431 -3.01 -25.52 13.50
CA SER A 431 -1.70 -26.12 13.28
C SER A 431 -1.29 -26.20 11.80
N GLU A 432 -2.23 -26.35 10.87
CA GLU A 432 -1.94 -26.39 9.43
C GLU A 432 -1.56 -25.00 8.91
N THR A 433 -2.31 -23.96 9.32
CA THR A 433 -2.00 -22.56 9.02
C THR A 433 -0.64 -22.17 9.62
N ALA A 434 -0.37 -22.57 10.86
CA ALA A 434 0.93 -22.33 11.49
C ALA A 434 2.07 -23.07 10.77
N GLU A 435 1.89 -24.32 10.33
CA GLU A 435 2.87 -25.07 9.54
C GLU A 435 3.17 -24.42 8.18
N ARG A 436 2.13 -23.97 7.47
CA ARG A 436 2.28 -23.20 6.22
C ARG A 436 3.09 -21.92 6.46
N LEU A 437 2.79 -21.14 7.49
CA LEU A 437 3.56 -19.93 7.81
C LEU A 437 5.04 -20.23 8.12
N ARG A 438 5.38 -21.35 8.79
CA ARG A 438 6.79 -21.73 8.98
C ARG A 438 7.48 -22.10 7.66
N ALA A 439 6.78 -22.77 6.76
CA ALA A 439 7.32 -23.19 5.47
C ALA A 439 7.69 -22.00 4.56
N LEU A 440 7.00 -20.86 4.75
CA LEU A 440 7.26 -19.59 4.07
C LEU A 440 8.25 -18.67 4.81
N GLY A 441 8.91 -19.17 5.86
CA GLY A 441 9.85 -18.40 6.68
C GLY A 441 9.22 -17.51 7.74
N TYR A 442 7.90 -17.27 7.71
CA TYR A 442 7.19 -16.40 8.67
C TYR A 442 7.13 -16.94 10.12
N VAL A 443 7.70 -18.10 10.42
CA VAL A 443 7.88 -18.62 11.79
C VAL A 443 9.20 -19.36 11.92
N SER A 444 10.18 -18.78 12.60
CA SER A 444 11.28 -19.55 13.20
C SER A 444 10.78 -20.30 14.45
N GLY A 445 11.37 -21.46 14.74
CA GLY A 445 10.83 -22.42 15.72
C GLY A 445 10.87 -22.00 17.19
N GLY A 446 10.07 -21.00 17.59
CA GLY A 446 9.94 -20.49 18.95
C GLY A 446 8.50 -20.56 19.47
N ARG A 447 8.29 -21.35 20.53
CA ARG A 447 7.06 -21.39 21.37
C ARG A 447 5.71 -21.42 20.63
N VAL A 448 5.24 -22.63 20.33
CA VAL A 448 3.78 -22.90 20.30
C VAL A 448 3.21 -22.53 21.68
N SER A 449 2.23 -21.62 21.71
CA SER A 449 1.63 -21.10 22.94
C SER A 449 0.95 -22.21 23.76
N HIS A 450 1.57 -22.58 24.86
CA HIS A 450 0.86 -23.32 25.92
C HIS A 450 -0.04 -22.34 26.69
N ALA A 451 -1.16 -22.85 27.20
CA ALA A 451 -2.18 -22.05 27.87
C ALA A 451 -1.62 -21.26 29.08
N ALA A 452 -2.23 -20.10 29.35
CA ALA A 452 -1.72 -19.11 30.30
C ALA A 452 -1.48 -19.67 31.71
N GLY A 453 -0.29 -19.41 32.27
CA GLY A 453 0.05 -19.83 33.62
C GLY A 453 1.29 -19.12 34.18
N VAL A 454 1.06 -18.20 35.13
CA VAL A 454 2.04 -17.56 36.03
C VAL A 454 3.09 -16.63 35.38
N ALA A 455 3.20 -15.41 35.91
CA ALA A 455 4.24 -14.45 35.57
C ALA A 455 5.42 -14.51 36.57
N GLN A 456 6.65 -14.29 36.09
CA GLN A 456 7.82 -13.99 36.91
C GLN A 456 8.71 -12.91 36.24
N PRO A 457 9.55 -12.19 37.01
CA PRO A 457 9.99 -10.84 36.66
C PRO A 457 11.28 -10.77 35.83
N ALA A 458 11.54 -9.60 35.26
CA ALA A 458 12.72 -9.32 34.44
C ALA A 458 13.98 -9.05 35.27
N SER A 459 15.03 -9.85 35.10
CA SER A 459 16.45 -9.42 35.22
C SER A 459 17.48 -10.52 34.91
N THR A 460 17.87 -10.69 33.64
CA THR A 460 19.19 -11.28 33.34
C THR A 460 19.79 -10.68 32.06
N CYS A 461 20.94 -10.02 32.18
CA CYS A 461 21.77 -9.69 31.02
C CYS A 461 22.58 -10.93 30.62
N CYS A 462 22.52 -11.35 29.36
CA CYS A 462 23.27 -12.51 28.88
C CYS A 462 24.02 -12.20 27.58
N ARG A 463 25.35 -12.09 27.66
CA ARG A 463 26.23 -11.98 26.49
C ARG A 463 26.33 -13.35 25.81
N ILE A 464 25.90 -13.46 24.56
CA ILE A 464 26.19 -14.61 23.70
C ILE A 464 26.96 -14.10 22.47
N SER A 465 28.04 -14.79 22.11
CA SER A 465 28.99 -14.32 21.08
C SER A 465 28.55 -14.73 19.67
N ILE A 466 28.67 -13.81 18.71
CA ILE A 466 28.20 -13.96 17.33
C ILE A 466 29.19 -14.82 16.51
N ALA A 467 29.23 -16.13 16.81
CA ALA A 467 30.18 -17.07 16.18
C ALA A 467 29.65 -18.50 15.98
N ALA A 468 28.41 -18.82 16.39
CA ALA A 468 27.92 -20.20 16.50
C ALA A 468 26.90 -20.65 15.42
N CYS A 469 26.29 -19.72 14.67
CA CYS A 469 25.15 -20.02 13.78
C CYS A 469 25.47 -19.74 12.29
N LEU A 470 26.37 -20.54 11.70
CA LEU A 470 26.53 -20.64 10.24
C LEU A 470 26.72 -22.11 9.82
N PRO A 471 25.93 -22.65 8.87
CA PRO A 471 26.11 -24.02 8.38
C PRO A 471 27.40 -24.14 7.54
N ARG A 472 28.33 -25.02 7.95
CA ARG A 472 29.52 -25.32 7.15
C ARG A 472 29.16 -26.12 5.90
N VAL A 473 29.06 -25.46 4.75
CA VAL A 473 28.99 -26.11 3.43
C VAL A 473 30.23 -26.99 3.24
N ARG A 474 30.03 -28.31 3.08
CA ARG A 474 31.12 -29.25 2.75
C ARG A 474 31.30 -29.32 1.23
N SER A 475 32.42 -28.81 0.72
CA SER A 475 32.84 -29.03 -0.65
C SER A 475 33.11 -30.52 -0.93
N ARG A 476 32.46 -31.07 -1.96
CA ARG A 476 32.82 -32.37 -2.55
C ARG A 476 33.72 -32.12 -3.76
N ASN A 477 35.03 -32.05 -3.55
CA ASN A 477 35.96 -32.17 -4.69
C ASN A 477 36.01 -33.63 -5.17
N SER A 478 36.07 -33.78 -6.48
CA SER A 478 36.18 -35.06 -7.18
C SER A 478 37.57 -35.69 -6.97
N ARG A 479 37.62 -37.02 -7.13
CA ARG A 479 38.85 -37.76 -7.41
C ARG A 479 38.70 -38.51 -8.73
N SER A 480 39.38 -38.02 -9.76
CA SER A 480 40.23 -38.90 -10.57
C SER A 480 41.36 -39.44 -9.67
N GLY A 481 42.00 -40.57 -9.96
CA GLY A 481 41.88 -41.41 -11.15
C GLY A 481 43.25 -41.98 -11.47
N ASN A 482 43.57 -43.11 -10.86
CA ASN A 482 44.65 -44.06 -11.14
C ASN A 482 44.35 -45.33 -10.32
#